data_AF-A0A7H4LZH8-F1
#
_entry.id   AF-A0A7H4LZH8-F1
#
_cell.length_a   1.000
_cell.length_b   1.000
_cell.length_c   1.000
_cell.angle_alpha   90.00
_cell.angle_beta   90.00
_cell.angle_gamma   90.00
#
_symmetry.space_group_name_H-M   'P 1'
#
loop_
_entity.id
_entity.type
_entity.pdbx_description
1 polymer ?
#
loop_
_entity_poly.entity_id
_entity_poly.type
_entity_poly.pdbx_seq_one_letter_code
_entity_poly.pdbx_strand_id
1 'polypeptide(L)' 'MPLALLALTIGAFAIGTTEFVIVGLVPTIAEQLAISLPSAGLLVFYLRARRGDWRPGAHRADRAYAT' A
#
# COMPACT_ATOMS: atom_id res chain seq x y z
N MET A 1 4.82 -31.80 3.34
CA MET A 1 4.24 -30.61 2.66
C MET A 1 5.10 -30.27 1.45
N PRO A 2 4.51 -29.96 0.28
CA PRO A 2 5.28 -29.60 -0.92
C PRO A 2 6.18 -28.39 -0.67
N LEU A 3 7.46 -28.46 -1.06
CA LEU A 3 8.41 -27.35 -0.91
C LEU A 3 7.91 -26.05 -1.58
N ALA A 4 7.22 -26.18 -2.72
CA ALA A 4 6.63 -25.05 -3.43
C ALA A 4 5.60 -24.28 -2.57
N LEU A 5 4.80 -24.98 -1.76
CA LEU A 5 3.85 -24.32 -0.87
C LEU A 5 4.56 -23.63 0.30
N LEU A 6 5.63 -24.23 0.83
CA LEU A 6 6.43 -23.57 1.87
C LEU A 6 7.06 -22.26 1.35
N ALA A 7 7.66 -22.30 0.16
CA ALA A 7 8.23 -21.13 -0.50
C ALA A 7 7.16 -20.06 -0.77
N LEU A 8 5.98 -20.47 -1.25
CA LEU A 8 4.84 -19.58 -1.46
C LEU A 8 4.36 -18.93 -0.15
N THR A 9 4.28 -19.71 0.94
CA THR A 9 3.81 -19.23 2.24
C THR A 9 4.78 -18.21 2.84
N ILE A 10 6.09 -18.50 2.76
CA ILE A 10 7.14 -17.57 3.21
C ILE A 10 7.11 -16.29 2.38
N GLY A 11 6.96 -16.38 1.05
CA GLY A 11 6.84 -15.23 0.18
C GLY A 11 5.61 -14.38 0.48
N ALA A 12 4.44 -15.00 0.59
CA ALA A 12 3.19 -14.32 0.93
C ALA A 12 3.26 -13.65 2.32
N PHE A 13 3.87 -14.32 3.30
CA PHE A 13 4.11 -13.77 4.63
C PHE A 13 5.04 -12.56 4.59
N ALA A 14 6.19 -12.66 3.92
CA ALA A 14 7.14 -11.55 3.79
C ALA A 14 6.49 -10.32 3.15
N ILE A 15 5.72 -10.52 2.06
CA ILE A 15 4.96 -9.45 1.41
C ILE A 15 3.99 -8.80 2.40
N GLY A 16 3.19 -9.60 3.11
CA GLY A 16 2.27 -9.09 4.14
C GLY A 16 2.99 -8.26 5.20
N THR A 17 4.08 -8.79 5.79
CA THR A 17 4.80 -8.07 6.85
C THR A 17 5.37 -6.72 6.40
N THR A 18 5.88 -6.60 5.17
CA THR A 18 6.38 -5.30 4.67
C THR A 18 5.28 -4.24 4.53
N GLU A 19 4.04 -4.64 4.22
CA GLU A 19 2.91 -3.71 4.12
C GLU A 19 2.28 -3.38 5.48
N PHE A 20 2.31 -4.30 6.46
CA PHE A 20 1.71 -4.09 7.77
C PHE A 20 2.66 -3.46 8.81
N VAL A 21 3.95 -3.78 8.78
CA VAL A 21 4.93 -3.22 9.73
C VAL A 21 5.06 -1.71 9.57
N ILE A 22 4.99 -1.18 8.34
CA ILE A 22 5.09 0.26 8.09
C ILE A 22 3.95 1.05 8.76
N VAL A 23 2.75 0.47 8.88
CA VAL A 23 1.59 1.09 9.53
C VAL A 23 1.84 1.24 11.03
N GLY A 24 2.49 0.25 11.65
CA GLY A 24 2.91 0.32 13.05
C GLY A 24 4.00 1.35 13.32
N LEU A 25 4.78 1.73 12.31
CA LEU A 25 5.84 2.73 12.40
C LEU A 25 5.37 4.16 12.12
N VAL A 26 4.13 4.38 11.65
CA VAL A 26 3.58 5.71 11.35
C VAL A 26 3.73 6.70 12.51
N PRO A 27 3.46 6.34 13.78
CA PRO A 27 3.66 7.26 14.91
C PRO A 27 5.11 7.70 15.06
N THR A 28 6.06 6.77 14.91
CA THR A 28 7.50 7.05 14.97
C THR A 28 7.94 7.94 13.81
N ILE A 29 7.41 7.71 12.60
CA ILE A 29 7.69 8.56 11.43
C ILE A 29 7.17 9.98 11.68
N ALA A 30 5.97 10.13 12.23
CA ALA A 30 5.40 11.43 12.56
C ALA A 30 6.28 12.21 13.55
N GLU A 31 6.77 11.52 14.58
CA GLU A 31 7.66 12.08 15.60
C GLU A 31 9.03 12.48 15.01
N GLN A 32 9.66 11.60 14.24
CA GLN A 32 10.99 11.85 13.64
C GLN A 32 10.96 12.97 12.59
N LEU A 33 9.86 13.12 11.85
CA LEU A 33 9.71 14.16 10.83
C LEU A 33 9.06 15.45 11.39
N ALA A 34 8.70 15.48 12.67
CA ALA A 34 7.96 16.58 13.31
C ALA A 34 6.68 16.99 12.53
N ILE A 35 5.97 16.00 12.00
CA ILE A 35 4.71 16.19 11.26
C ILE A 35 3.52 15.60 12.02
N SER A 36 2.31 16.01 11.66
CA SER A 36 1.10 15.42 12.23
C SER A 36 0.95 13.95 11.82
N LEU A 37 0.34 13.13 12.70
CA LEU A 37 0.01 11.72 12.40
C LEU A 37 -0.74 11.54 11.06
N PRO A 38 -1.78 12.37 10.74
CA PRO A 38 -2.45 12.31 9.44
C PRO A 38 -1.51 12.55 8.26
N SER A 39 -0.56 13.50 8.39
CA SER A 39 0.43 13.79 7.35
C SER A 39 1.38 12.61 7.13
N ALA A 40 1.83 11.94 8.20
CA ALA A 40 2.64 10.72 8.10
C ALA A 40 1.87 9.57 7.45
N GLY A 41 0.57 9.44 7.75
CA GLY A 41 -0.32 8.47 7.09
C GLY A 41 -0.48 8.74 5.58
N LEU A 42 -0.56 10.01 5.17
CA LEU A 42 -0.61 10.38 3.75
C LEU A 42 0.68 10.02 3.00
N LEU A 43 1.84 10.06 3.66
CA LEU A 43 3.12 9.65 3.06
C LEU A 43 3.10 8.17 2.69
N VAL A 44 2.60 7.32 3.59
CA VAL A 44 2.44 5.88 3.37
C VAL A 44 1.39 5.60 2.30
N PHE A 45 0.25 6.31 2.34
CA PHE A 45 -0.80 6.18 1.33
C PHE A 45 -0.32 6.58 -0.07
N TYR A 46 0.44 7.66 -0.17
CA TYR A 46 0.99 8.14 -1.44
C TYR A 46 1.96 7.15 -2.07
N LEU A 47 2.81 6.49 -1.27
CA LEU A 47 3.67 5.40 -1.74
C LEU A 47 2.84 4.25 -2.33
N ARG A 48 1.70 3.92 -1.73
CA ARG A 48 0.79 2.88 -2.26
C ARG A 48 0.11 3.32 -3.55
N ALA A 49 -0.33 4.57 -3.62
CA ALA A 49 -0.99 5.15 -4.79
C ALA A 49 -0.06 5.23 -6.02
N ARG A 50 1.25 5.42 -5.81
CA ARG A 50 2.28 5.46 -6.86
C ARG A 50 2.50 4.14 -7.59
N ARG A 51 2.01 2.99 -7.08
CA ARG A 51 2.17 1.68 -7.73
C ARG A 51 1.34 1.53 -9.02
N GLY A 52 0.57 2.56 -9.43
CA GLY A 52 -0.07 2.67 -10.76
C GLY A 52 -1.31 1.79 -10.97
N ASP A 53 -1.56 0.89 -10.04
CA ASP A 53 -2.72 0.01 -9.88
C ASP A 53 -3.96 0.74 -9.34
N TRP A 54 -3.78 1.92 -8.74
CA TRP A 54 -4.88 2.75 -8.25
C TRP A 54 -5.16 3.93 -9.20
N ARG A 55 -6.18 3.80 -10.06
CA ARG A 55 -6.76 4.90 -10.85
C ARG A 55 -8.13 5.29 -10.28
N PRO A 56 -8.24 6.35 -9.46
CA PRO A 56 -9.51 6.85 -8.98
C PRO A 56 -10.33 7.37 -10.17
N GLY A 57 -11.41 6.67 -10.52
CA GLY A 57 -12.33 7.11 -11.57
C GLY A 57 -12.09 6.58 -12.98
N ALA A 58 -11.15 5.65 -13.21
CA ALA A 58 -10.98 5.03 -14.53
C ALA A 58 -12.22 4.28 -15.04
N HIS A 59 -13.14 3.86 -14.16
CA HIS A 59 -14.38 3.20 -14.56
C HIS A 59 -15.50 4.15 -15.04
N ARG A 60 -15.30 5.48 -15.00
CA ARG A 60 -16.35 6.46 -15.31
C ARG A 60 -16.18 7.15 -16.67
N ALA A 61 -14.97 7.13 -17.24
CA ALA A 61 -14.69 7.78 -18.52
C ALA A 61 -15.14 6.93 -19.73
N ASP A 62 -15.12 5.60 -19.59
CA ASP A 62 -15.34 4.67 -20.72
C ASP A 62 -16.80 4.60 -21.19
N ARG A 63 -17.75 5.13 -20.40
CA ARG A 63 -19.18 5.19 -20.79
C ARG A 63 -19.62 6.54 -21.35
N ALA A 64 -18.80 7.59 -21.24
CA ALA A 64 -19.20 8.94 -21.62
C ALA A 64 -18.97 9.26 -23.12
N TYR A 65 -18.26 8.39 -23.85
CA TYR A 65 -17.88 8.61 -25.26
C TYR A 65 -18.39 7.51 -26.21
N ALA A 66 -19.33 6.66 -25.76
CA ALA A 66 -19.88 5.54 -26.53
C ALA A 66 -21.25 5.84 -27.17
N THR A 67 -21.50 7.11 -27.52
CA THR A 67 -22.68 7.58 -28.27
C THR A 67 -22.26 8.55 -29.35
#